data_AF-A0A964HVH1-F1
#
_entry.id   AF-A0A964HVH1-F1
#
_cell.length_a   1.000
_cell.length_b   1.000
_cell.length_c   1.000
_cell.angle_alpha   90.00
_cell.angle_beta   90.00
_cell.angle_gamma   90.00
#
_symmetry.space_group_name_H-M   'P 1'
#
loop_
_entity.id
_entity.type
_entity.pdbx_description
1 polymer ?
#
loop_
_entity_poly.entity_id
_entity_poly.type
_entity_poly.pdbx_seq_one_letter_code
_entity_poly.pdbx_strand_id
1 'polypeptide(L)' 'MTNPPLVVSPEVATALADNHAVVALESTIISHGLPRPENLRVAG' A
#
# COMPACT_ATOMS: atom_id res chain seq x y z
N MET A 1 23.96 -8.08 -3.89
CA MET A 1 22.97 -7.07 -3.51
C MET A 1 21.72 -7.80 -3.07
N THR A 2 21.42 -7.86 -1.77
CA THR A 2 20.21 -8.51 -1.26
C THR A 2 19.06 -7.50 -1.30
N ASN A 3 18.00 -7.83 -2.03
CA ASN A 3 16.77 -7.04 -2.00
C ASN A 3 16.19 -7.09 -0.59
N PRO A 4 15.63 -5.98 -0.07
CA PRO A 4 14.90 -6.01 1.19
C PRO A 4 13.75 -7.02 1.12
N PRO A 5 13.39 -7.66 2.24
CA PRO A 5 12.28 -8.62 2.27
C PRO A 5 10.98 -7.92 1.85
N LEU A 6 10.32 -8.47 0.83
CA LEU A 6 9.00 -8.03 0.42
C LEU A 6 7.97 -8.57 1.43
N VAL A 7 7.32 -7.67 2.15
CA VAL A 7 6.23 -8.01 3.07
C VAL A 7 4.91 -7.64 2.42
N VAL A 8 4.06 -8.64 2.19
CA VAL A 8 2.71 -8.48 1.62
C VAL A 8 1.69 -8.75 2.72
N SER A 9 0.66 -7.91 2.84
CA SER A 9 -0.40 -8.13 3.82
C SER A 9 -1.22 -9.39 3.47
N PRO A 10 -1.83 -10.08 4.46
CA PRO A 10 -2.67 -11.25 4.19
C PRO A 10 -3.79 -10.98 3.18
N GLU A 11 -4.44 -9.82 3.26
CA GLU A 11 -5.53 -9.42 2.36
C GLU A 11 -5.06 -9.32 0.90
N VAL A 12 -3.93 -8.65 0.66
CA VAL A 12 -3.37 -8.51 -0.69
C VAL A 12 -2.89 -9.86 -1.22
N ALA A 13 -2.30 -10.70 -0.37
CA ALA A 13 -1.87 -12.04 -0.76
C ALA A 13 -3.06 -12.91 -1.20
N THR A 14 -4.19 -12.86 -0.47
CA THR A 14 -5.42 -13.56 -0.85
C THR A 14 -6.00 -13.00 -2.15
N ALA A 15 -6.11 -11.67 -2.29
CA ALA A 15 -6.62 -11.06 -3.51
C ALA A 15 -5.80 -11.46 -4.74
N LEU A 16 -4.47 -11.50 -4.63
CA LEU A 16 -3.59 -11.96 -5.71
C LEU A 16 -3.77 -13.46 -6.01
N ALA A 17 -3.91 -14.30 -4.99
CA ALA A 17 -4.16 -15.74 -5.18
C ALA A 17 -5.49 -16.02 -5.89
N ASP A 18 -6.51 -15.20 -5.61
CA ASP A 18 -7.84 -15.30 -6.20
C ASP A 18 -7.96 -14.57 -7.56
N ASN A 19 -6.86 -14.03 -8.09
CA ASN A 19 -6.82 -13.19 -9.31
C ASN A 19 -7.76 -11.97 -9.25
N HIS A 20 -7.99 -11.44 -8.05
CA HIS A 20 -8.68 -10.17 -7.88
C HIS A 20 -7.76 -8.99 -8.25
N ALA A 21 -8.38 -7.90 -8.70
CA ALA A 21 -7.64 -6.67 -9.01
C ALA A 21 -7.11 -6.02 -7.72
N VAL A 22 -5.84 -5.62 -7.73
CA VAL A 22 -5.16 -4.92 -6.64
C VAL A 22 -4.58 -3.62 -7.19
N VAL A 23 -4.81 -2.50 -6.49
CA VAL A 23 -4.24 -1.19 -6.83
C VAL A 23 -3.19 -0.83 -5.79
N ALA A 24 -1.95 -0.63 -6.23
CA ALA A 24 -0.89 -0.15 -5.36
C ALA A 24 -1.02 1.36 -5.14
N LEU A 25 -0.86 1.81 -3.89
CA LEU A 25 -0.80 3.22 -3.52
C LEU A 25 0.63 3.61 -3.14
N GLU A 26 1.09 4.77 -3.61
CA GLU A 26 2.41 5.30 -3.27
C GLU A 26 2.40 5.97 -1.88
N SER A 27 3.27 5.51 -0.98
CA SER A 27 3.35 6.03 0.40
C SER A 27 3.95 7.44 0.49
N THR A 28 4.72 7.89 -0.50
CA THR A 28 5.32 9.24 -0.54
C THR A 28 4.26 10.33 -0.60
N ILE A 29 3.20 10.14 -1.40
CA ILE A 29 2.07 11.08 -1.52
C ILE A 29 1.29 11.14 -0.20
N ILE A 30 1.05 9.99 0.43
CA ILE A 30 0.36 9.92 1.73
C ILE A 30 1.20 10.60 2.82
N SER A 31 2.52 10.45 2.83
CA SER A 31 3.35 10.94 3.93
C SER A 31 3.77 12.40 3.80
N HIS A 32 4.01 12.91 2.59
CA HIS A 32 4.55 14.25 2.35
C HIS A 32 3.76 15.09 1.35
N GLY A 33 2.80 14.50 0.63
CA GLY A 33 1.98 15.21 -0.36
C GLY A 33 0.69 15.82 0.19
N LEU A 34 0.25 15.39 1.39
CA LEU A 34 -0.97 15.87 2.04
C LEU A 34 -0.70 16.24 3.51
N PRO A 35 -1.08 17.45 3.96
CA PRO A 35 -0.98 17.78 5.38
C PRO A 35 -1.93 16.89 6.20
N ARG A 36 -1.50 16.51 7.41
CA ARG A 36 -2.36 15.82 8.37
C ARG A 36 -3.56 16.71 8.72
N PRO A 37 -4.80 16.20 8.83
CA PRO A 37 -5.23 14.79 8.85
C PRO A 37 -5.62 14.20 7.48
N GLU A 38 -5.51 14.98 6.40
CA GLU A 38 -5.98 14.62 5.06
C GLU A 38 -5.31 13.34 4.54
N ASN A 39 -4.05 13.12 4.90
CA ASN A 39 -3.34 11.89 4.55
C ASN A 39 -3.93 10.61 5.14
N LEU A 40 -4.43 10.65 6.38
CA LEU A 40 -5.07 9.49 7.01
C LEU A 40 -6.45 9.22 6.41
N ARG A 41 -7.14 10.27 5.95
CA ARG A 41 -8.45 10.16 5.31
C ARG A 41 -8.37 9.46 3.95
N VAL A 42 -7.27 9.65 3.22
CA VAL A 42 -7.03 9.05 1.89
C VAL A 42 -6.41 7.65 1.98
N ALA A 43 -5.75 7.32 3.09
CA ALA A 43 -5.10 6.04 3.31
C ALA A 43 -6.02 4.93 3.85
N GLY A 44 -7.22 5.28 4.31
CA GLY A 44 -8.24 4.33 4.79
C GLY A 44 -9.19 3.94 3.67
#